data_AF-A0A5M4AVH6-F1
#
_entry.id   AF-A0A5M4AVH6-F1
#
_cell.length_a   1.000
_cell.length_b   1.000
_cell.length_c   1.000
_cell.angle_alpha   90.00
_cell.angle_beta   90.00
_cell.angle_gamma   90.00
#
_symmetry.space_group_name_H-M   'P 1'
#
loop_
_entity.id
_entity.type
_entity.pdbx_description
1 polymer ?
#
loop_
_entity_poly.entity_id
_entity_poly.type
_entity_poly.pdbx_seq_one_letter_code
_entity_poly.pdbx_strand_id
1 'polypeptide(L)'
;MMPRQDTTLEWIAGHAGVKRLCRIAGIAAFILIVYSVVTMVLLITIGTQPLTVEECFQMLQENKMVGLLRLDILTVIFIPLYYVLFAGLYFSLKESNQGITTLSVVMVFIGVTLFLATPSVFSWLYLSNRYAGAITQEEQRRLIAAGEVLFASDMWHGTGAIVGSVLTQLGGIFISWVMLRSAVFSKLTAYTGLVTHGLDFLHIFAGFIFPAASTLLMAIAGPLYLLWFFLVGRKLWQIGKGQARILR
;
A
#
# COMPACT_ATOMS: atom_id res chain seq x y z
N MET A 1 -25.82 -23.43 -16.26
CA MET A 1 -25.21 -23.47 -14.91
C MET A 1 -26.04 -22.57 -14.00
N MET A 2 -26.67 -23.11 -12.96
CA MET A 2 -27.33 -22.26 -11.95
C MET A 2 -26.26 -21.43 -11.23
N PRO A 3 -26.46 -20.12 -10.99
CA PRO A 3 -25.54 -19.35 -10.17
C PRO A 3 -25.51 -19.97 -8.77
N ARG A 4 -24.33 -20.39 -8.31
CA ARG A 4 -24.12 -20.87 -6.94
C ARG A 4 -24.63 -19.78 -6.00
N GLN A 5 -25.58 -20.11 -5.11
CA GLN A 5 -26.01 -19.18 -4.07
C GLN A 5 -24.77 -18.76 -3.26
N ASP A 6 -24.52 -17.47 -3.19
CA ASP A 6 -23.40 -16.90 -2.46
C ASP A 6 -23.71 -16.96 -0.95
N THR A 7 -23.35 -18.06 -0.29
CA THR A 7 -23.57 -18.27 1.15
C THR A 7 -22.50 -17.64 2.03
N THR A 8 -21.61 -16.81 1.46
CA THR A 8 -20.45 -16.23 2.17
C THR A 8 -20.86 -15.51 3.45
N LEU A 9 -21.90 -14.66 3.39
CA LEU A 9 -22.32 -13.87 4.55
C LEU A 9 -22.94 -14.74 5.66
N GLU A 10 -23.67 -15.80 5.30
CA GLU A 10 -24.22 -16.77 6.25
C GLU A 10 -23.12 -17.56 6.94
N TRP A 11 -22.13 -18.01 6.16
CA TRP A 11 -20.94 -18.68 6.70
C TRP A 11 -20.18 -17.76 7.67
N ILE A 12 -19.92 -16.49 7.28
CA ILE A 12 -19.25 -15.53 8.17
C ILE A 12 -20.08 -15.28 9.43
N ALA A 13 -21.41 -15.23 9.34
CA ALA A 13 -22.29 -15.00 10.50
C ALA A 13 -22.09 -16.06 11.60
N GLY A 14 -21.84 -17.32 11.22
CA GLY A 14 -21.53 -18.42 12.14
C GLY A 14 -20.12 -18.40 12.75
N HIS A 15 -19.18 -17.61 12.21
CA HIS A 15 -17.77 -17.62 12.62
C HIS A 15 -17.36 -16.30 13.28
N ALA A 16 -17.43 -16.24 14.63
CA ALA A 16 -17.15 -15.04 15.41
C ALA A 16 -15.74 -14.45 15.16
N GLY A 17 -14.72 -15.30 14.99
CA GLY A 17 -13.36 -14.86 14.67
C GLY A 17 -13.28 -14.14 13.33
N VAL A 18 -13.93 -14.68 12.30
CA VAL A 18 -13.95 -14.09 10.95
C VAL A 18 -14.71 -12.76 10.95
N LYS A 19 -15.83 -12.64 11.68
CA LYS A 19 -16.53 -11.35 11.86
C LYS A 19 -15.62 -10.29 12.48
N ARG A 20 -14.89 -10.63 13.54
CA ARG A 20 -13.94 -9.70 14.18
C ARG A 20 -12.84 -9.29 13.20
N LEU A 21 -12.29 -10.23 12.45
CA LEU A 21 -11.28 -9.95 11.43
C LEU A 21 -11.81 -9.01 10.34
N CYS A 22 -13.02 -9.24 9.80
CA CYS A 22 -13.65 -8.35 8.83
C CYS A 22 -13.85 -6.94 9.40
N ARG A 23 -14.25 -6.83 10.68
CA ARG A 23 -14.38 -5.54 11.36
C ARG A 23 -13.03 -4.82 11.45
N ILE A 24 -11.97 -5.52 11.87
CA ILE A 24 -10.62 -4.96 11.99
C ILE A 24 -10.08 -4.56 10.61
N ALA A 25 -10.30 -5.37 9.58
CA ALA A 25 -9.97 -5.04 8.19
C ALA A 25 -10.72 -3.80 7.69
N GLY A 26 -11.98 -3.62 8.09
CA GLY A 26 -12.74 -2.40 7.83
C GLY A 26 -12.11 -1.17 8.49
N ILE A 27 -11.68 -1.27 9.76
CA ILE A 27 -10.94 -0.20 10.45
C ILE A 27 -9.61 0.08 9.74
N ALA A 28 -8.88 -0.96 9.35
CA ALA A 28 -7.60 -0.83 8.65
C ALA A 28 -7.76 -0.04 7.34
N ALA A 29 -8.81 -0.29 6.57
CA ALA A 29 -9.14 0.51 5.38
C ALA A 29 -9.39 1.99 5.71
N PHE A 30 -10.12 2.31 6.79
CA PHE A 30 -10.30 3.71 7.19
C PHE A 30 -9.01 4.37 7.68
N ILE A 31 -8.14 3.64 8.38
CA ILE A 31 -6.81 4.15 8.76
C ILE A 31 -5.95 4.41 7.51
N LEU A 32 -6.02 3.53 6.51
CA LEU A 32 -5.32 3.73 5.22
C LEU A 32 -5.80 5.00 4.50
N ILE A 33 -7.08 5.38 4.58
CA ILE A 33 -7.57 6.67 4.07
C ILE A 33 -6.89 7.83 4.80
N VAL A 34 -6.86 7.79 6.14
CA VAL A 34 -6.23 8.85 6.95
C VAL A 34 -4.74 8.96 6.58
N TYR A 35 -4.04 7.82 6.50
CA TYR A 35 -2.66 7.75 6.03
C TYR A 35 -2.50 8.41 4.65
N SER A 36 -3.31 8.04 3.65
CA SER A 36 -3.23 8.61 2.30
C SER A 36 -3.51 10.12 2.26
N VAL A 37 -4.47 10.62 3.05
CA VAL A 37 -4.73 12.06 3.13
C VAL A 37 -3.56 12.79 3.80
N VAL A 38 -3.01 12.24 4.88
CA VAL A 38 -1.85 12.81 5.56
C VAL A 38 -0.64 12.86 4.63
N THR A 39 -0.33 11.78 3.90
CA THR A 39 0.79 11.79 2.94
C THR A 39 0.59 12.79 1.81
N MET A 40 -0.63 12.94 1.29
CA MET A 40 -0.95 14.00 0.31
C MET A 40 -0.70 15.40 0.87
N VAL A 41 -1.13 15.68 2.10
CA VAL A 41 -0.88 16.97 2.76
C VAL A 41 0.62 17.20 2.98
N LEU A 42 1.36 16.18 3.42
CA LEU A 42 2.81 16.27 3.63
C LEU A 42 3.55 16.57 2.33
N LEU A 43 3.19 15.91 1.23
CA LEU A 43 3.78 16.18 -0.08
C LEU A 43 3.59 17.64 -0.52
N ILE A 44 2.43 18.24 -0.26
CA ILE A 44 2.13 19.62 -0.63
C ILE A 44 2.81 20.63 0.31
N THR A 45 2.88 20.33 1.61
CA THR A 45 3.31 21.30 2.64
C THR A 45 4.80 21.25 2.96
N ILE A 46 5.39 20.06 2.95
CA ILE A 46 6.78 19.80 3.37
C ILE A 46 7.66 19.40 2.17
N GLY A 47 7.05 19.01 1.05
CA GLY A 47 7.72 18.70 -0.20
C GLY A 47 8.09 17.22 -0.38
N THR A 48 8.69 16.90 -1.52
CA THR A 48 9.11 15.55 -1.90
C THR A 48 10.41 15.13 -1.21
N GLN A 49 10.85 13.89 -1.38
CA GLN A 49 12.16 13.41 -0.94
C GLN A 49 13.29 14.32 -1.49
N PRO A 50 14.36 14.59 -0.70
CA PRO A 50 15.54 15.32 -1.19
C PRO A 50 16.25 14.60 -2.34
N LEU A 51 17.07 15.34 -3.10
CA LEU A 51 17.69 14.83 -4.33
C LEU A 51 19.11 14.29 -4.12
N THR A 52 19.75 14.66 -3.02
CA THR A 52 21.12 14.25 -2.69
C THR A 52 21.22 13.60 -1.32
N VAL A 53 22.25 12.78 -1.14
CA VAL A 53 22.55 12.13 0.14
C VAL A 53 22.83 13.15 1.24
N GLU A 54 23.57 14.21 0.90
CA GLU A 54 23.92 15.29 1.81
C GLU A 54 22.67 16.04 2.29
N GLU A 55 21.74 16.35 1.39
CA GLU A 55 20.46 16.97 1.77
C GLU A 55 19.65 16.05 2.68
N CYS A 56 19.59 14.74 2.39
CA CYS A 56 18.95 13.76 3.27
C CYS A 56 19.58 13.75 4.65
N PHE A 57 20.91 13.75 4.74
CA PHE A 57 21.62 13.75 6.02
C PHE A 57 21.44 15.05 6.78
N GLN A 58 21.57 16.20 6.12
CA GLN A 58 21.39 17.53 6.72
C GLN A 58 19.98 17.68 7.27
N MET A 59 18.96 17.35 6.48
CA MET A 59 17.56 17.40 6.89
C MET A 59 17.29 16.56 8.14
N LEU A 60 17.85 15.35 8.20
CA LEU A 60 17.73 14.47 9.36
C LEU A 60 18.43 15.03 10.61
N GLN A 61 19.52 15.79 10.47
CA GLN A 61 20.20 16.41 11.60
C GLN A 61 19.53 17.70 12.07
N GLU A 62 19.02 18.52 11.13
CA GLU A 62 18.31 19.76 11.45
C GLU A 62 16.96 19.50 12.12
N ASN A 63 16.15 18.61 11.54
CA ASN A 63 14.87 18.22 12.09
C ASN A 63 14.55 16.76 11.78
N LYS A 64 14.89 15.89 12.74
CA LYS A 64 14.67 14.44 12.64
C LYS A 64 13.23 14.09 12.23
N MET A 65 12.22 14.74 12.81
CA MET A 65 10.82 14.41 12.52
C MET A 65 10.45 14.75 11.08
N VAL A 66 10.81 15.93 10.60
CA VAL A 66 10.59 16.32 9.20
C VAL A 66 11.34 15.40 8.25
N GLY A 67 12.59 15.06 8.58
CA GLY A 67 13.39 14.15 7.76
C GLY A 67 12.80 12.75 7.66
N LEU A 68 12.33 12.18 8.78
CA LEU A 68 11.66 10.88 8.79
C LEU A 68 10.35 10.91 7.97
N LEU A 69 9.58 12.00 8.04
CA LEU A 69 8.34 12.16 7.26
C LEU A 69 8.62 12.26 5.76
N ARG A 70 9.64 13.02 5.33
CA ARG A 70 10.04 13.13 3.92
C ARG A 70 10.73 11.87 3.37
N LEU A 71 11.19 10.98 4.25
CA LEU A 71 11.77 9.67 3.92
C LEU A 71 10.77 8.52 4.18
N ASP A 72 9.47 8.82 4.14
CA ASP A 72 8.38 7.83 4.10
C ASP A 72 8.29 6.89 5.32
N ILE A 73 8.60 7.38 6.53
CA ILE A 73 8.36 6.63 7.78
C ILE A 73 6.90 6.16 7.92
N LEU A 74 5.94 6.98 7.46
CA LEU A 74 4.53 6.64 7.53
C LEU A 74 4.22 5.39 6.69
N THR A 75 4.85 5.28 5.53
CA THR A 75 4.69 4.13 4.63
C THR A 75 5.11 2.85 5.35
N VAL A 76 6.26 2.86 6.06
CA VAL A 76 6.74 1.70 6.85
C VAL A 76 5.74 1.29 7.94
N ILE A 77 5.07 2.26 8.57
CA ILE A 77 4.12 2.03 9.67
C ILE A 77 2.76 1.54 9.17
N PHE A 78 2.23 2.11 8.09
CA PHE A 78 0.84 1.92 7.68
C PHE A 78 0.64 0.90 6.55
N ILE A 79 1.63 0.68 5.68
CA ILE A 79 1.53 -0.35 4.64
C ILE A 79 1.28 -1.78 5.17
N PRO A 80 1.79 -2.21 6.35
CA PRO A 80 1.40 -3.48 6.96
C PRO A 80 -0.12 -3.69 7.14
N LEU A 81 -0.93 -2.61 7.17
CA LEU A 81 -2.39 -2.73 7.23
C LEU A 81 -2.98 -3.42 6.00
N TYR A 82 -2.28 -3.47 4.87
CA TYR A 82 -2.68 -4.26 3.70
C TYR A 82 -2.81 -5.75 4.04
N TYR A 83 -1.98 -6.30 4.93
CA TYR A 83 -2.10 -7.70 5.36
C TYR A 83 -3.48 -7.96 5.98
N VAL A 84 -3.91 -7.05 6.86
CA VAL A 84 -5.19 -7.15 7.57
C VAL A 84 -6.36 -6.90 6.61
N LEU A 85 -6.24 -5.88 5.75
CA LEU A 85 -7.26 -5.56 4.75
C LEU A 85 -7.51 -6.74 3.81
N PHE A 86 -6.45 -7.30 3.22
CA PHE A 86 -6.55 -8.41 2.28
C PHE A 86 -6.92 -9.73 2.94
N ALA A 87 -6.57 -9.94 4.21
CA ALA A 87 -7.12 -11.06 4.99
C ALA A 87 -8.64 -10.94 5.17
N GLY A 88 -9.17 -9.74 5.44
CA GLY A 88 -10.62 -9.50 5.49
C GLY A 88 -11.31 -9.72 4.14
N LEU A 89 -10.68 -9.27 3.05
CA LEU A 89 -11.17 -9.50 1.69
C LEU A 89 -11.16 -10.99 1.32
N TYR A 90 -10.14 -11.73 1.72
CA TYR A 90 -10.06 -13.18 1.51
C TYR A 90 -11.31 -13.89 2.02
N PHE A 91 -11.62 -13.72 3.31
CA PHE A 91 -12.77 -14.40 3.91
C PHE A 91 -14.11 -13.92 3.33
N SER A 92 -14.15 -12.69 2.79
CA SER A 92 -15.35 -12.11 2.19
C SER A 92 -15.56 -12.51 0.73
N LEU A 93 -14.57 -13.13 0.06
CA LEU A 93 -14.60 -13.43 -1.38
C LEU A 93 -14.21 -14.88 -1.75
N LYS A 94 -13.66 -15.66 -0.81
CA LYS A 94 -13.16 -17.02 -1.08
C LYS A 94 -14.22 -17.97 -1.65
N GLU A 95 -15.49 -17.84 -1.25
CA GLU A 95 -16.56 -18.71 -1.78
C GLU A 95 -16.96 -18.32 -3.21
N SER A 96 -16.73 -17.07 -3.61
CA SER A 96 -16.99 -16.60 -4.98
C SER A 96 -15.94 -17.15 -5.95
N ASN A 97 -14.65 -17.10 -5.59
CA ASN A 97 -13.58 -17.74 -6.34
C ASN A 97 -12.34 -17.97 -5.46
N GLN A 98 -12.22 -19.16 -4.88
CA GLN A 98 -11.15 -19.45 -3.92
C GLN A 98 -9.75 -19.32 -4.53
N GLY A 99 -9.54 -19.82 -5.76
CA GLY A 99 -8.24 -19.83 -6.41
C GLY A 99 -7.70 -18.43 -6.64
N ILE A 100 -8.48 -17.57 -7.30
CA ILE A 100 -8.05 -16.20 -7.64
C ILE A 100 -7.98 -15.31 -6.39
N THR A 101 -8.89 -15.50 -5.43
CA THR A 101 -8.84 -14.80 -4.14
C THR A 101 -7.57 -15.16 -3.37
N THR A 102 -7.18 -16.44 -3.34
CA THR A 102 -5.94 -16.88 -2.68
C THR A 102 -4.72 -16.30 -3.38
N LEU A 103 -4.65 -16.40 -4.71
CA LEU A 103 -3.55 -15.86 -5.50
C LEU A 103 -3.38 -14.36 -5.26
N SER A 104 -4.48 -13.61 -5.29
CA SER A 104 -4.49 -12.16 -5.01
C SER A 104 -3.85 -11.83 -3.66
N VAL A 105 -4.28 -12.52 -2.60
CA VAL A 105 -3.81 -12.26 -1.23
C VAL A 105 -2.34 -12.62 -1.08
N VAL A 106 -1.91 -13.76 -1.66
CA VAL A 106 -0.50 -14.17 -1.67
C VAL A 106 0.36 -13.13 -2.40
N MET A 107 -0.09 -12.63 -3.55
CA MET A 107 0.64 -11.60 -4.30
C MET A 107 0.76 -10.31 -3.49
N VAL A 108 -0.31 -9.83 -2.85
CA VAL A 108 -0.23 -8.64 -1.99
C VAL A 108 0.67 -8.88 -0.79
N PHE A 109 0.60 -10.04 -0.15
CA PHE A 109 1.40 -10.31 1.04
C PHE A 109 2.89 -10.34 0.68
N ILE A 110 3.26 -11.03 -0.39
CA ILE A 110 4.64 -11.04 -0.89
C ILE A 110 5.04 -9.62 -1.33
N GLY A 111 4.17 -8.93 -2.07
CA GLY A 111 4.43 -7.59 -2.57
C GLY A 111 4.73 -6.58 -1.48
N VAL A 112 3.87 -6.53 -0.46
CA VAL A 112 4.06 -5.70 0.73
C VAL A 112 5.33 -6.08 1.49
N THR A 113 5.64 -7.36 1.61
CA THR A 113 6.84 -7.83 2.32
C THR A 113 8.12 -7.40 1.60
N LEU A 114 8.18 -7.56 0.27
CA LEU A 114 9.31 -7.11 -0.55
C LEU A 114 9.48 -5.59 -0.51
N PHE A 115 8.37 -4.85 -0.54
CA PHE A 115 8.37 -3.41 -0.43
C PHE A 115 8.95 -2.95 0.92
N LEU A 116 8.47 -3.53 2.04
CA LEU A 116 8.96 -3.20 3.39
C LEU A 116 10.38 -3.68 3.67
N ALA A 117 10.84 -4.73 2.99
CA ALA A 117 12.21 -5.23 3.07
C ALA A 117 13.21 -4.36 2.29
N THR A 118 12.73 -3.47 1.42
CA THR A 118 13.58 -2.55 0.68
C THR A 118 14.16 -1.49 1.64
N PRO A 119 15.45 -1.14 1.53
CA PRO A 119 16.06 -0.14 2.38
C PRO A 119 15.24 1.17 2.43
N SER A 120 14.99 1.67 3.64
CA SER A 120 14.10 2.81 3.88
C SER A 120 14.65 3.75 4.96
N VAL A 121 13.74 4.43 5.65
CA VAL A 121 13.97 5.53 6.60
C VAL A 121 14.99 5.23 7.72
N PHE A 122 15.04 4.00 8.25
CA PHE A 122 15.94 3.69 9.37
C PHE A 122 17.40 3.57 8.95
N SER A 123 17.66 3.09 7.73
CA SER A 123 19.01 3.05 7.15
C SER A 123 19.54 4.47 6.95
N TRP A 124 18.70 5.38 6.46
CA TRP A 124 19.03 6.80 6.31
C TRP A 124 19.39 7.45 7.65
N LEU A 125 18.57 7.23 8.68
CA LEU A 125 18.83 7.77 10.02
C LEU A 125 20.16 7.23 10.61
N TYR A 126 20.43 5.94 10.43
CA TYR A 126 21.69 5.33 10.88
C TYR A 126 22.90 5.98 10.19
N LEU A 127 22.90 6.08 8.85
CA LEU A 127 24.00 6.67 8.11
C LEU A 127 24.17 8.16 8.40
N SER A 128 23.08 8.92 8.51
CA SER A 128 23.10 10.34 8.87
C SER A 128 23.79 10.58 10.22
N ASN A 129 23.47 9.76 11.24
CA ASN A 129 24.11 9.88 12.55
C ASN A 129 25.61 9.54 12.50
N ARG A 130 26.02 8.55 11.70
CA ARG A 130 27.45 8.26 11.52
C ARG A 130 28.16 9.40 10.78
N TYR A 131 27.50 10.01 9.80
CA TYR A 131 28.04 11.11 9.03
C TYR A 131 28.27 12.34 9.92
N ALA A 132 27.30 12.67 10.76
CA ALA A 132 27.40 13.77 11.73
C ALA A 132 28.52 13.56 12.78
N GLY A 133 28.83 12.30 13.12
CA GLY A 133 29.90 11.95 14.05
C GLY A 133 31.28 11.73 13.42
N ALA A 134 31.39 11.81 12.08
CA ALA A 134 32.63 11.54 11.38
C ALA A 134 33.64 12.68 11.60
N ILE A 135 34.87 12.33 11.96
CA ILE A 135 35.93 13.30 12.30
C ILE A 135 36.81 13.61 11.07
N THR A 136 36.87 12.68 10.11
CA THR A 136 37.73 12.80 8.93
C THR A 136 36.91 12.98 7.66
N GLN A 137 37.45 13.77 6.72
CA GLN A 137 36.81 13.97 5.41
C GLN A 137 36.69 12.66 4.61
N GLU A 138 37.65 11.76 4.77
CA GLU A 138 37.61 10.43 4.14
C GLU A 138 36.48 9.55 4.69
N GLU A 139 36.20 9.62 6.00
CA GLU A 139 35.04 8.94 6.59
C GLU A 139 33.71 9.51 6.10
N GLN A 140 33.60 10.84 6.03
CA GLN A 140 32.43 11.51 5.47
C GLN A 140 32.17 11.09 4.01
N ARG A 141 33.20 11.07 3.16
CA ARG A 141 33.09 10.61 1.76
C ARG A 141 32.62 9.16 1.65
N ARG A 142 33.13 8.27 2.51
CA ARG A 142 32.67 6.86 2.54
C ARG A 142 31.20 6.75 2.93
N LEU A 143 30.72 7.56 3.86
CA LEU A 143 29.32 7.54 4.30
C LEU A 143 28.38 8.14 3.26
N ILE A 144 28.81 9.16 2.53
CA ILE A 144 28.08 9.68 1.36
C ILE A 144 27.96 8.57 0.30
N ALA A 145 29.07 7.90 -0.05
CA ALA A 145 29.05 6.79 -1.00
C ALA A 145 28.13 5.63 -0.56
N ALA A 146 28.06 5.32 0.74
CA ALA A 146 27.10 4.35 1.28
C ALA A 146 25.65 4.85 1.16
N GLY A 147 25.41 6.15 1.33
CA GLY A 147 24.12 6.78 1.09
C GLY A 147 23.68 6.72 -0.37
N GLU A 148 24.60 6.87 -1.33
CA GLU A 148 24.29 6.74 -2.77
C GLU A 148 23.78 5.34 -3.12
N VAL A 149 24.39 4.31 -2.53
CA VAL A 149 23.90 2.92 -2.66
C VAL A 149 22.49 2.77 -2.07
N LEU A 150 22.24 3.42 -0.92
CA LEU A 150 20.92 3.42 -0.30
C LEU A 150 19.89 4.12 -1.18
N PHE A 151 20.24 5.26 -1.78
CA PHE A 151 19.39 6.02 -2.69
C PHE A 151 19.04 5.22 -3.95
N ALA A 152 20.04 4.56 -4.56
CA ALA A 152 19.84 3.72 -5.74
C ALA A 152 19.02 2.44 -5.47
N SER A 153 18.91 2.03 -4.21
CA SER A 153 18.18 0.83 -3.80
C SER A 153 16.96 1.13 -2.93
N ASP A 154 16.53 2.38 -2.85
CA ASP A 154 15.44 2.82 -1.99
C ASP A 154 14.06 2.34 -2.48
N MET A 155 13.00 2.77 -1.79
CA MET A 155 11.64 2.35 -2.11
C MET A 155 11.10 2.85 -3.46
N TRP A 156 11.82 3.74 -4.14
CA TRP A 156 11.42 4.32 -5.43
C TRP A 156 12.23 3.73 -6.60
N HIS A 157 13.45 3.28 -6.35
CA HIS A 157 14.36 2.77 -7.39
C HIS A 157 14.69 1.27 -7.24
N GLY A 158 14.60 0.73 -6.03
CA GLY A 158 15.01 -0.63 -5.72
C GLY A 158 14.13 -1.70 -6.39
N THR A 159 14.77 -2.77 -6.89
CA THR A 159 14.07 -3.91 -7.50
C THR A 159 13.04 -4.54 -6.55
N GLY A 160 13.35 -4.61 -5.25
CA GLY A 160 12.44 -5.13 -4.23
C GLY A 160 11.14 -4.34 -4.15
N ALA A 161 11.23 -3.01 -4.17
CA ALA A 161 10.07 -2.13 -4.16
C ALA A 161 9.30 -2.18 -5.48
N ILE A 162 9.98 -2.17 -6.63
CA ILE A 162 9.32 -2.25 -7.95
C ILE A 162 8.55 -3.57 -8.10
N VAL A 163 9.20 -4.71 -7.85
CA VAL A 163 8.55 -6.03 -7.92
C VAL A 163 7.47 -6.15 -6.85
N GLY A 164 7.74 -5.62 -5.65
CA GLY A 164 6.79 -5.58 -4.55
C GLY A 164 5.51 -4.84 -4.92
N SER A 165 5.65 -3.65 -5.50
CA SER A 165 4.54 -2.83 -6.00
C SER A 165 3.80 -3.55 -7.13
N VAL A 166 4.48 -4.11 -8.12
CA VAL A 166 3.85 -4.89 -9.21
C VAL A 166 2.96 -6.01 -8.68
N LEU A 167 3.46 -6.79 -7.71
CA LEU A 167 2.69 -7.87 -7.09
C LEU A 167 1.50 -7.36 -6.30
N THR A 168 1.67 -6.28 -5.52
CA THR A 168 0.58 -5.64 -4.78
C THR A 168 -0.53 -5.16 -5.73
N GLN A 169 -0.15 -4.53 -6.85
CA GLN A 169 -1.11 -4.01 -7.81
C GLN A 169 -1.84 -5.12 -8.57
N LEU A 170 -1.14 -6.18 -8.99
CA LEU A 170 -1.80 -7.35 -9.57
C LEU A 170 -2.75 -8.03 -8.59
N GLY A 171 -2.36 -8.14 -7.32
CA GLY A 171 -3.23 -8.64 -6.26
C GLY A 171 -4.49 -7.79 -6.11
N GLY A 172 -4.36 -6.47 -6.11
CA GLY A 172 -5.49 -5.52 -6.09
C GLY A 172 -6.41 -5.61 -7.32
N ILE A 173 -5.85 -5.81 -8.51
CA ILE A 173 -6.61 -6.04 -9.74
C ILE A 173 -7.41 -7.35 -9.64
N PHE A 174 -6.77 -8.43 -9.20
CA PHE A 174 -7.43 -9.74 -9.08
C PHE A 174 -8.53 -9.74 -8.02
N ILE A 175 -8.33 -9.13 -6.84
CA ILE A 175 -9.39 -9.08 -5.83
C ILE A 175 -10.58 -8.26 -6.33
N SER A 176 -10.31 -7.15 -7.02
CA SER A 176 -11.34 -6.29 -7.61
C SER A 176 -12.10 -7.00 -8.72
N TRP A 177 -11.43 -7.81 -9.52
CA TRP A 177 -12.08 -8.67 -10.51
C TRP A 177 -12.95 -9.76 -9.86
N VAL A 178 -12.53 -10.36 -8.75
CA VAL A 178 -13.37 -11.30 -7.98
C VAL A 178 -14.60 -10.58 -7.41
N MET A 179 -14.48 -9.33 -6.96
CA MET A 179 -15.62 -8.53 -6.52
C MET A 179 -16.68 -8.36 -7.62
N LEU A 180 -16.30 -8.27 -8.90
CA LEU A 180 -17.28 -8.23 -10.03
C LEU A 180 -18.10 -9.51 -10.17
N ARG A 181 -17.57 -10.63 -9.68
CA ARG A 181 -18.20 -11.96 -9.73
C ARG A 181 -18.85 -12.36 -8.41
N SER A 182 -18.80 -11.48 -7.41
CA SER A 182 -19.36 -11.69 -6.09
C SER A 182 -20.60 -10.82 -5.91
N ALA A 183 -21.56 -11.30 -5.13
CA ALA A 183 -22.72 -10.52 -4.73
C ALA A 183 -22.48 -9.82 -3.37
N VAL A 184 -21.30 -10.00 -2.75
CA VAL A 184 -20.90 -9.35 -1.51
C VAL A 184 -20.55 -7.89 -1.72
N PHE A 185 -19.72 -7.56 -2.72
CA PHE A 185 -19.28 -6.19 -2.99
C PHE A 185 -20.02 -5.58 -4.18
N SER A 186 -20.17 -4.26 -4.19
CA SER A 186 -20.86 -3.58 -5.30
C SER A 186 -19.96 -3.51 -6.54
N LYS A 187 -20.59 -3.44 -7.71
CA LYS A 187 -19.88 -3.17 -8.98
C LYS A 187 -19.06 -1.88 -8.90
N LEU A 188 -19.56 -0.85 -8.21
CA LEU A 188 -18.81 0.38 -7.97
C LEU A 188 -17.49 0.09 -7.21
N THR A 189 -17.54 -0.68 -6.11
CA THR A 189 -16.32 -1.06 -5.38
C THR A 189 -15.33 -1.78 -6.29
N ALA A 190 -15.83 -2.72 -7.07
CA ALA A 190 -15.03 -3.55 -7.96
C ALA A 190 -14.38 -2.74 -9.09
N TYR A 191 -15.14 -1.90 -9.80
CA TYR A 191 -14.60 -1.05 -10.87
C TYR A 191 -13.65 0.03 -10.33
N THR A 192 -13.97 0.67 -9.19
CA THR A 192 -13.03 1.60 -8.55
C THR A 192 -11.71 0.91 -8.26
N GLY A 193 -11.73 -0.30 -7.70
CA GLY A 193 -10.50 -1.06 -7.42
C GLY A 193 -9.72 -1.44 -8.67
N LEU A 194 -10.41 -1.89 -9.72
CA LEU A 194 -9.79 -2.24 -10.99
C LEU A 194 -9.09 -1.05 -11.64
N VAL A 195 -9.74 0.12 -11.65
CA VAL A 195 -9.17 1.35 -12.19
C VAL A 195 -8.03 1.86 -11.31
N THR A 196 -8.20 1.88 -9.99
CA THR A 196 -7.17 2.34 -9.05
C THR A 196 -5.89 1.53 -9.19
N HIS A 197 -6.00 0.21 -9.02
CA HIS A 197 -4.84 -0.68 -9.08
C HIS A 197 -4.28 -0.82 -10.50
N GLY A 198 -5.14 -0.72 -11.52
CA GLY A 198 -4.72 -0.73 -12.92
C GLY A 198 -3.92 0.50 -13.33
N LEU A 199 -4.37 1.70 -12.95
CA LEU A 199 -3.65 2.94 -13.22
C LEU A 199 -2.30 2.96 -12.52
N ASP A 200 -2.26 2.52 -11.27
CA ASP A 200 -1.05 2.49 -10.46
C ASP A 200 -0.09 1.36 -10.90
N PHE A 201 -0.62 0.23 -11.41
CA PHE A 201 0.19 -0.77 -12.12
C PHE A 201 0.84 -0.18 -13.37
N LEU A 202 0.08 0.57 -14.19
CA LEU A 202 0.60 1.21 -15.39
C LEU A 202 1.60 2.33 -15.04
N HIS A 203 1.38 3.06 -13.95
CA HIS A 203 2.27 4.10 -13.43
C HIS A 203 3.70 3.56 -13.22
N ILE A 204 3.82 2.38 -12.60
CA ILE A 204 5.13 1.73 -12.33
C ILE A 204 5.93 1.57 -13.63
N PHE A 205 5.31 1.03 -14.69
CA PHE A 205 6.01 0.82 -15.96
C PHE A 205 6.21 2.12 -16.75
N ALA A 206 5.23 3.01 -16.72
CA ALA A 206 5.34 4.33 -17.35
C ALA A 206 6.49 5.14 -16.74
N GLY A 207 6.83 4.92 -15.47
CA GLY A 207 7.93 5.62 -14.78
C GLY A 207 9.28 5.45 -15.48
N PHE A 208 9.53 4.28 -16.10
CA PHE A 208 10.79 4.00 -16.80
C PHE A 208 10.93 4.68 -18.17
N ILE A 209 9.81 5.02 -18.81
CA ILE A 209 9.81 5.43 -20.22
C ILE A 209 9.22 6.84 -20.41
N PHE A 210 8.18 7.17 -19.65
CA PHE A 210 7.41 8.41 -19.77
C PHE A 210 7.09 9.02 -18.38
N PRO A 211 8.07 9.66 -17.71
CA PRO A 211 7.89 10.17 -16.35
C PRO A 211 6.69 11.10 -16.17
N ALA A 212 6.42 12.00 -17.13
CA ALA A 212 5.26 12.90 -17.07
C ALA A 212 3.92 12.15 -17.09
N ALA A 213 3.81 11.11 -17.93
CA ALA A 213 2.62 10.27 -17.99
C ALA A 213 2.47 9.43 -16.71
N SER A 214 3.59 8.94 -16.18
CA SER A 214 3.65 8.23 -14.91
C SER A 214 3.07 9.09 -13.76
N THR A 215 3.52 10.34 -13.60
CA THR A 215 3.00 11.25 -12.57
C THR A 215 1.50 11.50 -12.71
N LEU A 216 0.99 11.63 -13.95
CA LEU A 216 -0.44 11.82 -14.19
C LEU A 216 -1.26 10.60 -13.77
N LEU A 217 -0.79 9.38 -14.10
CA LEU A 217 -1.45 8.14 -13.69
C LEU A 217 -1.54 8.02 -12.17
N MET A 218 -0.45 8.33 -11.46
CA MET A 218 -0.41 8.33 -9.99
C MET A 218 -1.36 9.38 -9.40
N ALA A 219 -1.37 10.60 -9.96
CA ALA A 219 -2.23 11.68 -9.50
C ALA A 219 -3.73 11.35 -9.62
N ILE A 220 -4.11 10.54 -10.62
CA ILE A 220 -5.48 10.04 -10.78
C ILE A 220 -5.76 8.86 -9.85
N ALA A 221 -4.80 7.93 -9.71
CA ALA A 221 -4.95 6.76 -8.85
C ALA A 221 -5.10 7.12 -7.36
N GLY A 222 -4.36 8.12 -6.88
CA GLY A 222 -4.36 8.54 -5.48
C GLY A 222 -5.75 8.83 -4.90
N PRO A 223 -6.55 9.74 -5.47
CA PRO A 223 -7.93 9.97 -5.02
C PRO A 223 -8.85 8.76 -5.14
N LEU A 224 -8.62 7.89 -6.13
CA LEU A 224 -9.42 6.66 -6.30
C LEU A 224 -9.14 5.64 -5.19
N TYR A 225 -7.92 5.58 -4.64
CA TYR A 225 -7.64 4.79 -3.43
C TYR A 225 -8.51 5.21 -2.25
N LEU A 226 -8.71 6.52 -2.03
CA LEU A 226 -9.57 7.02 -0.95
C LEU A 226 -11.00 6.48 -1.10
N LEU A 227 -11.53 6.53 -2.33
CA LEU A 227 -12.86 5.99 -2.63
C LEU A 227 -12.90 4.47 -2.46
N TRP A 228 -11.92 3.75 -2.99
CA TRP A 228 -11.89 2.29 -2.92
C TRP A 228 -11.79 1.80 -1.47
N PHE A 229 -10.87 2.36 -0.68
CA PHE A 229 -10.75 2.04 0.74
C PHE A 229 -12.03 2.36 1.50
N PHE A 230 -12.70 3.48 1.20
CA PHE A 230 -13.97 3.81 1.84
C PHE A 230 -15.04 2.77 1.54
N LEU A 231 -15.20 2.37 0.26
CA LEU A 231 -16.20 1.39 -0.17
C LEU A 231 -15.93 0.01 0.44
N VAL A 232 -14.68 -0.46 0.37
CA VAL A 232 -14.25 -1.74 0.95
C VAL A 232 -14.38 -1.72 2.46
N GLY A 233 -13.86 -0.68 3.12
CA GLY A 233 -13.87 -0.53 4.57
C GLY A 233 -15.28 -0.51 5.14
N ARG A 234 -16.19 0.25 4.51
CA ARG A 234 -17.61 0.27 4.87
C ARG A 234 -18.25 -1.10 4.75
N LYS A 235 -17.99 -1.85 3.68
CA LYS A 235 -18.58 -3.18 3.48
C LYS A 235 -18.02 -4.18 4.50
N LEU A 236 -16.71 -4.23 4.70
CA LEU A 236 -16.08 -5.12 5.67
C LEU A 236 -16.54 -4.84 7.11
N TRP A 237 -16.72 -3.56 7.46
CA TRP A 237 -17.30 -3.15 8.74
C TRP A 237 -18.75 -3.64 8.91
N GLN A 238 -19.58 -3.50 7.88
CA GLN A 238 -20.95 -4.03 7.89
C GLN A 238 -20.99 -5.56 8.03
N ILE A 239 -20.09 -6.28 7.34
CA ILE A 239 -19.94 -7.73 7.47
C ILE A 239 -19.57 -8.09 8.92
N GLY A 240 -18.58 -7.40 9.49
CA GLY A 240 -18.15 -7.62 10.87
C GLY A 240 -19.22 -7.34 11.93
N LYS A 241 -20.19 -6.46 11.63
CA LYS A 241 -21.36 -6.19 12.47
C LYS A 241 -22.56 -7.13 12.20
N GLY A 242 -22.49 -8.02 11.21
CA GLY A 242 -23.62 -8.85 10.80
C GLY A 242 -24.75 -8.06 10.13
N GLN A 243 -24.45 -6.86 9.61
CA GLN A 243 -25.41 -5.95 8.97
C GLN A 243 -25.35 -6.00 7.44
N ALA A 244 -24.35 -6.68 6.88
CA ALA A 244 -24.17 -6.78 5.44
C ALA A 244 -25.28 -7.61 4.79
N ARG A 245 -25.72 -7.15 3.61
CA ARG A 245 -26.63 -7.87 2.73
C ARG A 245 -25.95 -8.15 1.39
N ILE A 246 -26.38 -9.21 0.74
CA ILE A 246 -26.01 -9.53 -0.63
C ILE A 246 -26.67 -8.52 -1.58
N LEU A 247 -25.94 -8.08 -2.59
CA LEU A 247 -26.44 -7.22 -3.66
C LEU A 247 -27.04 -8.13 -4.73
N ARG A 248 -28.34 -7.98 -4.99
CA ARG A 248 -29.03 -8.69 -6.07
C ARG A 248 -28.80 -7.99 -7.41
#